data_AF-A0A7S3IRU0-F1
#
_entry.id   AF-A0A7S3IRU0-F1
#
_cell.length_a   1.000
_cell.length_b   1.000
_cell.length_c   1.000
_cell.angle_alpha   90.00
_cell.angle_beta   90.00
_cell.angle_gamma   90.00
#
_symmetry.space_group_name_H-M   'P 1'
#
loop_
_entity.id
_entity.type
_entity.pdbx_description
1 polymer ?
#
loop_
_entity_poly.entity_id
_entity_poly.type
_entity_poly.pdbx_seq_one_letter_code
_entity_poly.pdbx_strand_id
1 'polypeptide(L)'
;DYSNSKNAYSQNFFDLYCHCNRPHEALNTDTFMIQCYGCEDWFHNSCLEPRITEASIDDKYFLVCRTCTSKGELTKVVSQKYQKFLYPPQLDFLKIDKSEDTEEEEVEPPKKRQRTEANPE
;
A
#
# COMPACT_ATOMS: atom_id res chain seq x y z
N ASP A 1 4.04 5.69 31.06
CA ASP A 1 4.34 5.74 29.63
C ASP A 1 4.64 4.32 29.14
N TYR A 2 3.73 3.68 28.41
CA TYR A 2 3.90 2.29 27.96
C TYR A 2 4.44 2.31 26.53
N SER A 3 5.76 2.42 26.40
CA SER A 3 6.38 2.41 25.07
C SER A 3 6.25 0.99 24.48
N ASN A 4 5.57 0.86 23.35
CA ASN A 4 5.59 -0.40 22.58
C ASN A 4 6.92 -0.48 21.83
N SER A 5 7.96 -1.03 22.47
CA SER A 5 9.32 -1.15 21.93
C SER A 5 9.41 -2.09 20.72
N LYS A 6 8.48 -3.04 20.62
CA LYS A 6 8.40 -4.00 19.52
C LYS A 6 7.63 -3.48 18.31
N ASN A 7 6.92 -2.36 18.44
CA ASN A 7 6.16 -1.82 17.31
C ASN A 7 7.09 -1.17 16.29
N ALA A 8 7.01 -1.64 15.05
CA ALA A 8 7.68 -1.07 13.90
C ALA A 8 6.66 -0.24 13.12
N TYR A 9 6.64 1.07 13.41
CA TYR A 9 5.72 1.97 12.75
C TYR A 9 6.16 2.26 11.30
N SER A 10 5.20 2.27 10.38
CA SER A 10 5.42 2.73 9.00
C SER A 10 5.49 4.25 8.91
N GLN A 11 5.62 4.77 7.69
CA GLN A 11 5.55 6.20 7.38
C GLN A 11 4.26 6.88 7.90
N ASN A 12 3.19 6.12 8.11
CA ASN A 12 1.90 6.62 8.62
C ASN A 12 2.04 7.30 9.98
N PHE A 13 3.02 6.89 10.78
CA PHE A 13 3.32 7.53 12.06
C PHE A 13 3.83 8.98 11.94
N PHE A 14 4.28 9.38 10.74
CA PHE A 14 4.73 10.73 10.42
C PHE A 14 3.70 11.53 9.62
N ASP A 15 2.46 11.06 9.54
CA ASP A 15 1.44 11.62 8.66
C ASP A 15 1.90 11.64 7.18
N LEU A 16 2.71 10.66 6.78
CA LEU A 16 3.13 10.46 5.40
C LEU A 16 2.56 9.16 4.88
N TYR A 17 1.95 9.22 3.71
CA TYR A 17 1.21 8.11 3.15
C TYR A 17 1.49 7.94 1.66
N CYS A 18 1.00 6.82 1.12
CA CYS A 18 1.09 6.46 -0.29
C CYS A 18 2.56 6.33 -0.75
N HIS A 19 2.75 5.98 -2.02
CA HIS A 19 4.08 6.02 -2.64
C HIS A 19 4.60 7.46 -2.84
N CYS A 20 3.70 8.46 -2.74
CA CYS A 20 4.04 9.86 -2.94
C CYS A 20 4.60 10.54 -1.68
N ASN A 21 4.58 9.88 -0.52
CA ASN A 21 5.05 10.42 0.77
C ASN A 21 4.43 11.79 1.09
N ARG A 22 3.11 11.90 0.97
CA ARG A 22 2.36 13.14 1.29
C ARG A 22 1.31 12.89 2.37
N PRO A 23 0.95 13.91 3.15
CA PRO A 23 -0.14 13.82 4.11
C PRO A 23 -1.50 13.63 3.44
N HIS A 24 -2.50 13.32 4.25
CA HIS A 24 -3.89 13.30 3.81
C HIS A 24 -4.39 14.74 3.55
N GLU A 25 -5.00 14.97 2.39
CA GLU A 25 -5.55 16.27 1.99
C GLU A 25 -6.94 16.51 2.60
N ALA A 26 -7.05 16.49 3.94
CA ALA A 26 -8.33 16.50 4.66
C ALA A 26 -9.29 17.68 4.34
N LEU A 27 -8.79 18.77 3.75
CA LEU A 27 -9.58 19.92 3.34
C LEU A 27 -10.26 19.75 1.97
N ASN A 28 -9.90 18.72 1.21
CA ASN A 28 -10.46 18.45 -0.11
C ASN A 28 -11.46 17.28 -0.04
N THR A 29 -12.74 17.59 -0.20
CA THR A 29 -13.84 16.62 -0.08
C THR A 29 -13.79 15.50 -1.11
N ASP A 30 -13.14 15.72 -2.25
CA ASP A 30 -13.01 14.72 -3.33
C ASP A 30 -11.79 13.81 -3.14
N THR A 31 -11.04 14.01 -2.06
CA THR A 31 -9.87 13.20 -1.70
C THR A 31 -10.23 12.22 -0.61
N PHE A 32 -9.97 10.96 -0.87
CA PHE A 32 -10.07 9.88 0.10
C PHE A 32 -8.85 8.98 -0.04
N MET A 33 -8.64 8.16 0.98
CA MET A 33 -7.58 7.17 0.99
C MET A 33 -8.15 5.78 1.09
N ILE A 34 -7.52 4.84 0.40
CA ILE A 34 -7.87 3.42 0.44
C ILE A 34 -6.67 2.62 0.96
N GLN A 35 -6.94 1.70 1.87
CA GLN A 35 -5.92 0.85 2.47
C GLN A 35 -5.59 -0.32 1.54
N CYS A 36 -4.30 -0.60 1.37
CA CYS A 36 -3.84 -1.81 0.69
C CYS A 36 -4.07 -3.03 1.59
N TYR A 37 -4.71 -4.07 1.05
CA TYR A 37 -4.96 -5.33 1.76
C TYR A 37 -3.67 -6.07 2.16
N GLY A 38 -2.57 -5.87 1.41
CA GLY A 38 -1.33 -6.62 1.62
C GLY A 38 -0.36 -6.01 2.63
N CYS A 39 -0.22 -4.68 2.66
CA CYS A 39 0.74 -3.99 3.53
C CYS A 39 0.10 -3.06 4.55
N GLU A 40 -1.24 -3.00 4.58
CA GLU A 40 -2.02 -2.14 5.48
C GLU A 40 -1.69 -0.64 5.38
N ASP A 41 -1.00 -0.23 4.30
CA ASP A 41 -0.65 1.16 4.03
C ASP A 41 -1.76 1.89 3.25
N TRP A 42 -1.81 3.22 3.37
CA TRP A 42 -2.88 4.05 2.82
C TRP A 42 -2.47 4.77 1.54
N PHE A 43 -3.34 4.78 0.54
CA PHE A 43 -3.07 5.35 -0.79
C PHE A 43 -4.12 6.40 -1.15
N HIS A 44 -3.67 7.57 -1.61
CA HIS A 44 -4.58 8.60 -2.13
C HIS A 44 -5.27 8.10 -3.39
N ASN A 45 -6.59 8.31 -3.48
CA ASN A 45 -7.38 7.94 -4.65
C ASN A 45 -6.85 8.54 -5.96
N SER A 46 -6.30 9.76 -5.90
CA SER A 46 -5.67 10.48 -7.03
C SER A 46 -4.31 9.93 -7.45
N CYS A 47 -3.64 9.15 -6.59
CA CYS A 47 -2.33 8.54 -6.87
C CYS A 47 -2.45 7.10 -7.40
N LEU A 48 -3.67 6.63 -7.64
CA LEU A 48 -3.98 5.33 -8.23
C LEU A 48 -4.31 5.49 -9.71
N GLU A 49 -3.94 4.49 -10.49
CA GLU A 49 -4.25 4.41 -11.91
C GLU A 49 -5.00 3.08 -12.15
N PRO A 50 -6.28 3.12 -12.55
CA PRO A 50 -7.09 4.31 -12.82
C PRO A 50 -7.43 5.04 -11.52
N ARG A 51 -7.69 6.35 -11.62
CA ARG A 51 -8.14 7.12 -10.47
C ARG A 51 -9.45 6.53 -9.93
N ILE A 52 -9.45 6.19 -8.63
CA ILE A 52 -10.64 5.68 -7.95
C ILE A 52 -11.53 6.88 -7.57
N THR A 53 -12.83 6.78 -7.86
CA THR A 53 -13.87 7.72 -7.43
C THR A 53 -14.73 7.08 -6.36
N GLU A 54 -15.47 7.86 -5.57
CA GLU A 54 -16.39 7.29 -4.56
C GLU A 54 -17.39 6.30 -5.19
N ALA A 55 -17.87 6.59 -6.39
CA ALA A 55 -18.78 5.70 -7.13
C ALA A 55 -18.16 4.35 -7.52
N SER A 56 -16.83 4.24 -7.53
CA SER A 56 -16.11 2.99 -7.81
C SER A 56 -15.76 2.18 -6.55
N ILE A 57 -15.94 2.77 -5.36
CA ILE A 57 -15.79 2.05 -4.09
C ILE A 57 -17.12 1.34 -3.82
N ASP A 58 -17.17 0.04 -4.08
CA ASP A 58 -18.19 -0.83 -3.50
C ASP A 58 -17.52 -1.92 -2.66
N ASP A 59 -18.28 -2.57 -1.77
CA ASP A 59 -17.79 -3.60 -0.85
C ASP A 59 -17.23 -4.87 -1.57
N LYS A 60 -17.20 -4.88 -2.91
CA LYS A 60 -16.69 -5.99 -3.72
C LYS A 60 -15.24 -5.78 -4.15
N TYR A 61 -14.70 -4.57 -4.02
CA TYR A 61 -13.34 -4.26 -4.44
C TYR A 61 -12.42 -3.98 -3.25
N PHE A 62 -11.17 -4.43 -3.36
CA PHE A 62 -10.09 -4.11 -2.43
C PHE A 62 -8.85 -3.71 -3.23
N LEU A 63 -7.98 -2.88 -2.62
CA LEU A 63 -6.74 -2.47 -3.26
C LEU A 63 -5.60 -3.43 -2.88
N VAL A 64 -4.84 -3.86 -3.89
CA VAL A 64 -3.48 -4.42 -3.69
C VAL A 64 -2.51 -3.47 -4.38
N CYS A 65 -1.61 -2.86 -3.61
CA CYS A 65 -0.67 -1.89 -4.16
C CYS A 65 0.41 -2.58 -5.02
N ARG A 66 1.05 -1.80 -5.90
CA ARG A 66 2.12 -2.29 -6.80
C ARG A 66 3.19 -3.10 -6.06
N THR A 67 3.66 -2.61 -4.91
CA THR A 67 4.70 -3.27 -4.11
C THR A 67 4.24 -4.65 -3.62
N CYS A 68 3.00 -4.77 -3.14
CA CYS A 68 2.43 -6.06 -2.72
C CYS A 68 2.24 -7.01 -3.88
N THR A 69 1.82 -6.50 -5.05
CA THR A 69 1.67 -7.31 -6.27
C THR A 69 3.02 -7.81 -6.81
N SER A 70 4.11 -7.07 -6.60
CA SER A 70 5.45 -7.51 -7.00
C SER A 70 6.03 -8.62 -6.09
N LYS A 71 5.51 -8.81 -4.88
CA LYS A 71 6.01 -9.82 -3.92
C LYS A 71 5.49 -11.24 -4.15
N GLY A 72 4.74 -11.48 -5.24
CA GLY A 72 4.37 -12.81 -5.74
C GLY A 72 3.31 -13.58 -4.94
N GLU A 73 3.41 -13.62 -3.60
CA GLU A 73 2.56 -14.47 -2.74
C GLU A 73 1.09 -14.06 -2.76
N LEU A 74 0.79 -12.76 -2.58
CA LEU A 74 -0.56 -12.24 -2.72
C LEU A 74 -1.06 -12.33 -4.16
N THR A 75 -0.17 -12.17 -5.13
CA THR A 75 -0.48 -12.17 -6.56
C THR A 75 -0.89 -13.55 -7.04
N LYS A 76 -0.30 -14.65 -6.55
CA LYS A 76 -0.73 -16.01 -6.88
C LYS A 76 -2.17 -16.27 -6.45
N VAL A 77 -2.51 -15.91 -5.20
CA VAL A 77 -3.86 -16.12 -4.64
C VAL A 77 -4.89 -15.20 -5.31
N VAL A 78 -4.57 -13.92 -5.47
CA VAL A 78 -5.45 -12.93 -6.08
C VAL A 78 -5.62 -13.22 -7.58
N SER A 79 -4.55 -13.55 -8.31
CA SER A 79 -4.60 -13.82 -9.74
C SER A 79 -5.36 -15.11 -10.08
N GLN A 80 -5.29 -16.17 -9.27
CA GLN A 80 -6.03 -17.41 -9.57
C GLN A 80 -7.53 -17.26 -9.32
N LYS A 81 -7.91 -16.62 -8.21
CA LYS A 81 -9.31 -16.54 -7.78
C LYS A 81 -10.06 -15.31 -8.32
N TYR A 82 -9.34 -14.21 -8.57
CA TYR A 82 -9.92 -12.90 -8.93
C TYR A 82 -9.44 -12.39 -10.29
N GLN A 83 -8.90 -13.26 -11.16
CA GLN A 83 -8.39 -12.89 -12.50
C GLN A 83 -9.34 -11.96 -13.27
N LYS A 84 -10.64 -12.26 -13.24
CA LYS A 84 -11.70 -11.51 -13.94
C LYS A 84 -12.01 -10.12 -13.35
N PHE A 85 -11.51 -9.82 -12.15
CA PHE A 85 -11.70 -8.56 -11.44
C PHE A 85 -10.43 -7.70 -11.41
N LEU A 86 -9.32 -8.18 -11.99
CA LEU A 86 -8.10 -7.39 -12.13
C LEU A 86 -8.33 -6.28 -13.16
N TYR A 87 -7.93 -5.06 -12.79
CA TYR A 87 -7.96 -3.91 -13.68
C TYR A 87 -6.53 -3.35 -13.89
N PRO A 88 -6.13 -3.04 -15.14
CA PRO A 88 -6.82 -3.42 -16.36
C PRO A 88 -6.73 -4.95 -16.60
N PRO A 89 -7.72 -5.55 -17.28
CA PRO A 89 -7.82 -7.00 -17.45
C PRO A 89 -6.70 -7.66 -18.29
N GLN A 90 -5.66 -6.91 -18.67
CA GLN A 90 -4.52 -7.37 -19.48
C GLN A 90 -3.15 -7.07 -18.87
N LEU A 91 -3.04 -6.89 -17.55
CA LEU A 91 -1.72 -6.95 -16.93
C LEU A 91 -1.29 -8.42 -16.87
N ASP A 92 -0.34 -8.76 -17.74
CA ASP A 92 0.27 -10.08 -17.85
C ASP A 92 1.23 -10.29 -16.66
N PHE A 93 0.68 -10.35 -15.44
CA PHE A 93 1.41 -10.53 -14.18
C PHE A 93 2.26 -11.82 -14.14
N LEU A 94 2.07 -12.71 -15.12
CA LEU A 94 2.80 -13.96 -15.31
C LEU A 94 4.09 -13.81 -16.14
N LYS A 95 4.40 -12.61 -16.67
CA LYS A 95 5.69 -12.29 -17.31
C LYS A 95 6.73 -11.73 -16.33
N ILE A 96 6.64 -12.12 -15.06
CA ILE A 96 7.78 -11.96 -14.15
C ILE A 96 8.78 -13.02 -14.58
N ASP A 97 9.87 -12.59 -15.22
CA ASP A 97 10.94 -13.45 -15.68
C ASP A 97 11.37 -14.39 -14.56
N LYS A 98 11.48 -15.68 -14.89
CA LYS A 98 11.96 -16.76 -14.01
C LYS A 98 13.47 -16.66 -13.74
N SER A 99 13.96 -15.46 -13.50
CA SER A 99 15.37 -15.23 -13.15
C SER A 99 15.40 -14.37 -11.91
N GLU A 100 15.32 -15.05 -10.77
CA GLU A 100 16.18 -14.89 -9.59
C GLU A 100 15.40 -15.46 -8.41
N ASP A 101 15.79 -16.68 -8.03
CA ASP A 101 15.62 -17.15 -6.66
C ASP A 101 16.29 -16.11 -5.75
N THR A 102 15.53 -15.11 -5.35
CA THR A 102 15.92 -14.19 -4.29
C THR A 102 15.56 -14.90 -3.01
N GLU A 103 16.60 -15.33 -2.31
CA GLU A 103 16.51 -15.79 -0.93
C GLU A 103 15.61 -14.83 -0.16
N GLU A 104 14.63 -15.37 0.56
CA GLU A 104 13.78 -14.60 1.47
C GLU A 104 14.70 -14.03 2.56
N GLU A 105 15.30 -12.87 2.29
CA GLU A 105 16.04 -12.11 3.29
C GLU A 105 15.02 -11.75 4.36
N GLU A 106 15.26 -12.18 5.61
CA GLU A 106 14.52 -11.70 6.78
C GLU A 106 14.69 -10.19 6.82
N VAL A 107 13.74 -9.46 6.20
CA VAL A 107 13.75 -8.00 6.21
C VAL A 107 13.50 -7.60 7.64
N GLU A 108 14.56 -7.17 8.33
CA GLU A 108 14.43 -6.68 9.70
C GLU A 108 13.31 -5.64 9.75
N PRO A 109 12.41 -5.72 10.75
CA PRO A 109 11.33 -4.77 10.88
C PRO A 109 11.91 -3.34 10.87
N PRO A 110 11.25 -2.40 10.17
CA PRO A 110 11.80 -1.06 9.99
C PRO A 110 12.16 -0.47 11.35
N LYS A 111 13.37 0.10 11.44
CA LYS A 111 13.88 0.72 12.67
C LYS A 111 12.81 1.65 13.24
N LYS A 112 12.54 1.48 14.53
CA LYS A 112 11.58 2.30 15.26
C LYS A 112 11.93 3.77 15.06
N ARG A 113 11.07 4.48 14.34
CA ARG A 113 11.26 5.90 14.06
C ARG A 113 10.61 6.71 15.19
N GLN A 114 11.29 7.73 15.70
CA GLN A 114 10.75 8.65 16.71
C GLN A 114 10.27 9.93 16.03
N ARG A 115 9.10 10.43 16.42
CA ARG A 115 8.65 11.77 16.02
C ARG A 115 9.51 12.76 16.79
N THR A 116 10.51 13.36 16.14
CA THR A 116 11.15 14.55 16.68
C THR A 116 10.10 15.65 16.64
N GLU A 117 9.78 16.24 17.79
CA GLU A 117 8.89 17.40 17.85
C GLU A 117 9.43 18.46 16.88
N ALA A 118 8.64 18.77 15.85
CA ALA A 118 8.92 19.92 15.02
C ALA A 118 8.82 21.15 15.92
N ASN A 119 9.91 21.90 15.99
CA ASN A 119 10.01 23.17 16.69
C ASN A 119 8.82 24.07 16.29
N PRO A 120 8.04 24.60 17.23
CA PRO A 120 6.99 25.56 16.90
C PRO A 120 7.65 26.87 16.47
N GLU A 121 7.45 27.26 15.21
CA GLU A 121 7.48 28.68 14.80
C GLU A 121 6.05 29.22 14.73
#